data_AF-A0A5J4IPL2-F1
#
_entry.id   AF-A0A5J4IPL2-F1
#
_cell.length_a   1.000
_cell.length_b   1.000
_cell.length_c   1.000
_cell.angle_alpha   90.00
_cell.angle_beta   90.00
_cell.angle_gamma   90.00
#
_symmetry.space_group_name_H-M   'P 1'
#
loop_
_entity.id
_entity.type
_entity.pdbx_description
1 polymer ?
#
loop_
_entity_poly.entity_id
_entity_poly.type
_entity_poly.pdbx_seq_one_letter_code
_entity_poly.pdbx_strand_id
1 'polypeptide(L)'
;MYLTEDIKKVVLRMEKLYDSPVNVIKSKTQLSRPTITKFFRLQSIRPSSVEIIYELCLDLIEEKEEKRSSIKKRTEILFNEA
;
A
#
# COMPACT_ATOMS: atom_id res chain seq x y z
N MET A 1 12.27 -10.94 -9.34
CA MET A 1 12.86 -9.67 -8.84
C MET A 1 12.08 -8.52 -9.46
N TYR A 2 11.39 -7.71 -8.65
CA TYR A 2 10.59 -6.59 -9.15
C TYR A 2 11.47 -5.50 -9.77
N LEU A 3 10.98 -4.87 -10.83
CA LEU A 3 11.65 -3.71 -11.42
C LEU A 3 11.57 -2.54 -10.43
N THR A 4 12.67 -1.78 -10.31
CA THR A 4 12.73 -0.60 -9.43
C THR A 4 11.61 0.40 -9.71
N GLU A 5 11.17 0.51 -10.96
CA GLU A 5 10.05 1.35 -11.36
C GLU A 5 8.70 0.89 -10.81
N ASP A 6 8.49 -0.42 -10.65
CA ASP A 6 7.24 -0.93 -10.07
C ASP A 6 7.19 -0.71 -8.56
N ILE A 7 8.33 -0.89 -7.87
CA ILE A 7 8.46 -0.55 -6.45
C ILE A 7 8.14 0.94 -6.23
N LYS A 8 8.66 1.83 -7.08
CA LYS A 8 8.36 3.28 -7.02
C LYS A 8 6.87 3.56 -7.14
N LYS A 9 6.18 2.93 -8.11
CA LYS A 9 4.73 3.12 -8.30
C LYS A 9 3.95 2.68 -7.05
N VAL A 10 4.32 1.54 -6.47
CA VAL A 10 3.68 1.01 -5.26
C VAL A 10 3.89 1.93 -4.06
N VAL A 11 5.12 2.41 -3.84
CA VAL A 11 5.45 3.38 -2.77
C VAL A 11 4.60 4.65 -2.91
N LEU A 12 4.60 5.27 -4.10
CA LEU A 12 3.81 6.47 -4.37
C LEU A 12 2.31 6.24 -4.16
N ARG A 13 1.81 5.05 -4.53
CA ARG A 13 0.41 4.70 -4.37
C ARG A 13 0.03 4.54 -2.90
N MET A 14 0.87 3.87 -2.12
CA MET A 14 0.70 3.70 -0.69
C MET A 14 0.69 5.05 0.05
N GLU A 15 1.62 5.95 -0.28
CA GLU A 15 1.69 7.30 0.31
C GLU A 15 0.46 8.15 -0.01
N LYS A 16 -0.15 7.97 -1.19
CA LYS A 16 -1.43 8.63 -1.54
C LYS A 16 -2.64 8.03 -0.83
N LEU A 17 -2.56 6.76 -0.44
CA LEU A 17 -3.67 6.01 0.13
C LEU A 17 -3.69 6.04 1.66
N TYR A 18 -2.54 6.12 2.30
CA TYR A 18 -2.39 6.01 3.75
C TYR A 18 -1.51 7.13 4.27
N ASP A 19 -1.96 7.80 5.34
CA ASP A 19 -1.18 8.86 6.00
C ASP A 19 0.13 8.34 6.61
N SER A 20 0.14 7.06 7.00
CA SER A 20 1.34 6.39 7.52
C SER A 20 1.48 4.97 6.98
N PRO A 21 1.96 4.81 5.73
CA PRO A 21 2.14 3.49 5.13
C PRO A 21 3.07 2.59 5.95
N VAL A 22 4.14 3.16 6.52
CA VAL A 22 5.10 2.43 7.36
C VAL A 22 4.42 1.80 8.58
N ASN A 23 3.51 2.52 9.25
CA ASN A 23 2.80 1.99 10.42
C ASN A 23 1.78 0.92 10.03
N VAL A 24 1.12 1.08 8.89
CA VAL A 24 0.17 0.08 8.35
C VAL A 24 0.89 -1.22 8.01
N ILE A 25 2.04 -1.15 7.34
CA ILE A 25 2.86 -2.33 7.06
C ILE A 25 3.41 -2.94 8.37
N LYS A 26 3.78 -2.11 9.33
CA LYS A 26 4.32 -2.59 10.60
C LYS A 26 3.30 -3.36 11.43
N SER A 27 2.01 -2.98 11.39
CA SER A 27 0.96 -3.71 12.11
C SER A 27 0.63 -5.06 11.48
N LYS A 28 0.94 -5.24 10.19
CA LYS A 28 0.67 -6.47 9.43
C LYS A 28 1.89 -7.37 9.25
N THR A 29 3.08 -6.96 9.71
CA THR A 29 4.32 -7.71 9.55
C THR A 29 5.18 -7.74 10.81
N GLN A 30 6.02 -8.78 10.94
CA GLN A 30 7.04 -8.85 11.98
C GLN A 30 8.31 -8.07 11.64
N LEU A 31 8.36 -7.40 10.48
CA LEU A 31 9.53 -6.63 10.06
C LEU A 31 9.75 -5.41 10.96
N SER A 32 11.01 -5.00 11.08
CA SER A 32 11.36 -3.82 11.85
C SER A 32 10.90 -2.54 11.15
N ARG A 33 10.51 -1.51 11.93
CA ARG A 33 10.16 -0.19 11.37
C ARG A 33 11.30 0.40 10.52
N PRO A 34 12.59 0.28 10.89
CA PRO A 34 13.69 0.67 10.02
C PRO A 34 13.72 -0.05 8.67
N THR A 35 13.49 -1.37 8.63
CA THR A 35 13.44 -2.13 7.37
C THR A 35 12.35 -1.62 6.45
N ILE A 36 11.15 -1.40 7.00
CA ILE A 36 10.00 -0.87 6.24
C ILE A 36 10.31 0.55 5.75
N THR A 37 10.87 1.40 6.61
CA THR A 37 11.24 2.78 6.23
C THR A 37 12.26 2.80 5.10
N LYS A 38 13.24 1.88 5.10
CA LYS A 38 14.22 1.75 4.01
C LYS A 38 13.55 1.38 2.70
N PHE A 39 12.57 0.48 2.70
CA PHE A 39 11.78 0.15 1.51
C PHE A 39 11.08 1.40 0.93
N PHE A 40 10.37 2.17 1.76
CA PHE A 40 9.67 3.39 1.31
C PHE A 40 10.63 4.49 0.86
N ARG A 41 11.87 4.50 1.37
CA ARG A 41 12.94 5.40 0.89
C ARG A 41 13.70 4.85 -0.32
N LEU A 42 13.25 3.74 -0.90
CA LEU A 42 13.90 3.06 -2.03
C LEU A 42 15.37 2.71 -1.75
N GLN A 43 15.70 2.46 -0.48
CA GLN A 43 17.02 2.06 -0.04
C GLN A 43 17.17 0.55 -0.09
N SER A 44 18.40 0.07 -0.28
CA SER A 44 18.69 -1.35 -0.32
C SER A 44 18.36 -2.04 1.01
N ILE A 45 17.62 -3.16 0.91
CA ILE A 45 17.29 -4.09 1.99
C ILE A 45 17.39 -5.51 1.46
N ARG A 46 17.23 -6.51 2.35
CA ARG A 46 17.25 -7.93 1.95
C ARG A 46 16.15 -8.21 0.92
N PRO A 47 16.42 -8.96 -0.16
CA PRO A 47 15.42 -9.28 -1.18
C PRO A 47 14.13 -9.87 -0.63
N SER A 48 14.22 -10.79 0.34
CA SER A 48 13.04 -11.36 0.99
C SER A 48 12.18 -10.32 1.71
N SER A 49 12.79 -9.28 2.28
CA SER A 49 12.05 -8.17 2.87
C SER A 49 11.42 -7.27 1.80
N VAL A 50 12.05 -7.11 0.63
CA VAL A 50 11.45 -6.40 -0.50
C VAL A 50 10.19 -7.14 -0.95
N GLU A 51 10.26 -8.45 -1.13
CA GLU A 51 9.13 -9.29 -1.56
C GLU A 51 7.96 -9.19 -0.59
N ILE A 52 8.19 -9.44 0.70
CA ILE A 52 7.16 -9.36 1.74
C ILE A 52 6.49 -7.98 1.77
N ILE A 53 7.26 -6.89 1.73
CA ILE A 53 6.69 -5.54 1.81
C ILE A 53 5.96 -5.20 0.52
N TYR A 54 6.51 -5.57 -0.65
CA TYR A 54 5.92 -5.25 -1.94
C TYR A 54 4.57 -5.94 -2.15
N GLU A 55 4.50 -7.25 -1.90
CA GLU A 55 3.26 -8.02 -2.03
C GLU A 55 2.18 -7.48 -1.09
N LEU A 56 2.54 -7.25 0.18
CA LEU A 56 1.60 -6.67 1.15
C LEU A 56 1.12 -5.27 0.74
N CYS A 57 1.97 -4.45 0.10
CA CYS A 57 1.53 -3.16 -0.40
C CYS A 57 0.50 -3.33 -1.53
N LEU A 58 0.67 -4.31 -2.43
CA LEU A 58 -0.31 -4.58 -3.50
C LEU A 58 -1.67 -4.97 -2.89
N ASP A 59 -1.68 -5.92 -1.96
CA ASP A 59 -2.91 -6.37 -1.29
C ASP A 59 -3.66 -5.20 -0.62
N LEU A 60 -2.92 -4.33 0.07
CA LEU A 60 -3.49 -3.16 0.74
C LEU A 60 -4.04 -2.11 -0.22
N ILE A 61 -3.33 -1.89 -1.34
CA ILE A 61 -3.80 -0.97 -2.38
C ILE A 61 -5.11 -1.50 -2.97
N GLU A 62 -5.18 -2.79 -3.29
CA GLU A 62 -6.36 -3.45 -3.82
C GLU A 62 -7.54 -3.35 -2.85
N GLU A 63 -7.37 -3.78 -1.60
CA GLU A 63 -8.39 -3.72 -0.54
C GLU A 63 -8.98 -2.29 -0.40
N LYS A 64 -8.12 -1.27 -0.44
CA LYS A 64 -8.54 0.11 -0.25
C LYS A 64 -9.29 0.67 -1.46
N GLU A 65 -8.90 0.29 -2.66
CA GLU A 65 -9.59 0.70 -3.88
C GLU A 65 -10.95 0.01 -4.05
N GLU A 66 -11.05 -1.27 -3.70
CA GLU A 66 -12.34 -1.97 -3.62
C GLU A 66 -13.29 -1.31 -2.62
N LYS A 67 -12.77 -0.94 -1.44
CA LYS A 67 -13.54 -0.19 -0.44
C LYS A 67 -13.98 1.18 -0.96
N ARG A 68 -13.15 1.90 -1.71
CA ARG A 68 -13.53 3.18 -2.33
C ARG A 68 -14.61 3.00 -3.39
N SER A 69 -14.49 1.98 -4.23
CA SER A 69 -15.47 1.65 -5.27
C SER A 69 -16.84 1.31 -4.67
N SER A 70 -16.87 0.49 -3.61
CA SER A 70 -18.12 0.16 -2.90
C SER A 70 -18.76 1.37 -2.23
N ILE A 71 -17.97 2.24 -1.61
CA ILE A 71 -18.46 3.51 -1.05
C ILE A 71 -19.04 4.41 -2.13
N LYS A 72 -18.36 4.53 -3.28
CA LYS A 72 -18.84 5.33 -4.41
C LYS A 72 -20.20 4.82 -4.91
N LYS A 73 -20.33 3.51 -5.14
CA LYS A 73 -21.62 2.88 -5.53
C LYS A 73 -22.71 3.14 -4.50
N ARG A 74 -22.41 3.01 -3.20
CA ARG A 74 -23.36 3.30 -2.13
C ARG A 74 -23.77 4.77 -2.11
N THR A 75 -22.84 5.68 -2.37
CA THR A 75 -23.08 7.12 -2.42
C THR A 75 -23.98 7.47 -3.61
N GLU A 76 -23.72 6.89 -4.79
CA GLU A 76 -24.56 7.06 -5.97
C GLU A 76 -26.00 6.59 -5.70
N ILE A 77 -26.19 5.43 -5.05
CA ILE A 77 -27.53 4.95 -4.68
C ILE A 77 -28.22 5.90 -3.68
N LEU A 78 -27.49 6.38 -2.68
CA LEU A 78 -28.07 7.22 -1.62
C LEU A 78 -28.38 8.65 -2.05
N PHE A 79 -27.69 9.17 -3.07
CA PHE A 79 -27.76 10.58 -3.45
C PHE A 79 -28.15 10.84 -4.91
N ASN A 80 -28.33 9.81 -5.75
CA ASN A 80 -28.92 9.95 -7.10
C ASN A 80 -30.40 9.56 -7.16
N GLU A 81 -31.13 9.61 -6.05
CA GLU A 81 -32.59 9.72 -6.09
C GLU A 81 -32.98 11.20 -6.29
N ALA A 82 -32.96 11.65 -7.55
CA ALA A 82 -33.70 12.80 -8.07
C ALA A 82 -33.89 12.65 -9.59
#